data_AF-A0A9W8D2W3-F1
#
_entry.id   AF-A0A9W8D2W3-F1
#
_cell.length_a   1.000
_cell.length_b   1.000
_cell.length_c   1.000
_cell.angle_alpha   90.00
_cell.angle_beta   90.00
_cell.angle_gamma   90.00
#
_symmetry.space_group_name_H-M   'P 1'
#
loop_
_entity.id
_entity.type
_entity.pdbx_description
1 polymer ?
#
loop_
_entity_poly.entity_id
_entity_poly.type
_entity_poly.pdbx_seq_one_letter_code
_entity_poly.pdbx_strand_id
1 'polypeptide(L)'
;MWVHIVQCICEQVKQQPDSMQIRQPGSNHAAGEWTSWAEFLLAMCTLLAARGIHMPPLGFNLMVHTACSVGDMDSVLALTTYMHTHTHVWFHAGMLSSILSVNKVPYAAKCDLFLHMLQSSAHVGAHSEWSNGAVQVNSTLVSYMVQLAELLNDVQHLHQVVDVLGQEHCVELGTQDIEQLWSLAMDSAQIREKLKTWKNV
;
A
#
# COMPACT_ATOMS: atom_id res chain seq x y z
N MET A 1 18.87 -6.91 -15.55
CA MET A 1 19.88 -7.28 -14.54
C MET A 1 19.47 -6.84 -13.14
N TRP A 2 19.29 -5.53 -12.85
CA TRP A 2 18.96 -5.05 -11.49
C TRP A 2 17.67 -5.64 -10.89
N VAL A 3 16.59 -5.74 -11.67
CA VAL A 3 15.33 -6.39 -11.24
C VAL A 3 15.55 -7.85 -10.83
N HIS A 4 16.44 -8.58 -11.50
CA HIS A 4 16.71 -9.98 -11.17
C HIS A 4 17.45 -10.11 -9.84
N ILE A 5 18.35 -9.17 -9.54
CA ILE A 5 19.03 -9.13 -8.24
C ILE A 5 18.00 -8.92 -7.12
N VAL A 6 17.10 -7.95 -7.30
CA VAL A 6 16.02 -7.70 -6.33
C VAL A 6 15.07 -8.88 -6.20
N GLN A 7 14.73 -9.53 -7.32
CA GLN A 7 13.94 -10.75 -7.29
C GLN A 7 14.62 -11.86 -6.49
N CYS A 8 15.92 -12.13 -6.72
CA CYS A 8 16.65 -13.14 -5.96
C CYS A 8 16.68 -12.84 -4.46
N ILE A 9 16.93 -11.59 -4.06
CA ILE A 9 16.89 -11.18 -2.65
C ILE A 9 15.49 -11.40 -2.07
N CYS A 10 14.45 -10.94 -2.78
CA CYS A 10 13.06 -11.09 -2.36
C CYS A 10 12.66 -12.57 -2.18
N GLU A 11 13.08 -13.44 -3.09
CA GLU A 11 12.83 -14.88 -3.02
C GLU A 11 13.55 -15.52 -1.83
N GLN A 12 14.81 -15.15 -1.58
CA GLN A 12 15.56 -15.65 -0.41
C GLN A 12 14.91 -15.23 0.91
N VAL A 13 14.49 -13.96 1.02
CA VAL A 13 13.77 -13.45 2.19
C VAL A 13 12.47 -14.21 2.45
N LYS A 14 11.71 -14.49 1.38
CA LYS A 14 10.46 -15.27 1.48
C LYS A 14 10.68 -16.71 1.90
N GLN A 15 11.76 -17.35 1.46
CA GLN A 15 12.05 -18.75 1.80
C GLN A 15 12.46 -18.93 3.26
N GLN A 16 13.06 -17.91 3.87
CA GLN A 16 13.54 -17.98 5.25
C GLN A 16 13.10 -16.74 6.04
N PRO A 17 11.78 -16.57 6.25
CA PRO A 17 11.24 -15.35 6.82
C PRO A 17 11.67 -15.14 8.26
N ASP A 18 12.12 -16.16 9.01
CA ASP A 18 12.52 -16.00 10.42
C ASP A 18 14.04 -15.85 10.62
N SER A 19 14.81 -15.92 9.53
CA SER A 19 16.27 -15.80 9.59
C SER A 19 16.69 -14.33 9.68
N MET A 20 17.18 -13.91 10.84
CA MET A 20 17.72 -12.56 11.05
C MET A 20 18.86 -12.22 10.08
N GLN A 21 19.70 -13.20 9.74
CA GLN A 21 20.78 -13.03 8.75
C GLN A 21 20.27 -12.76 7.33
N ILE A 22 19.04 -13.20 7.04
CA ILE A 22 18.37 -13.00 5.77
C ILE A 22 17.38 -11.84 5.84
N ARG A 23 16.99 -11.32 7.01
CA ARG A 23 16.21 -10.08 7.12
C ARG A 23 17.07 -8.82 7.12
N GLN A 24 18.31 -8.94 7.57
CA GLN A 24 19.21 -7.81 7.75
C GLN A 24 20.47 -8.06 6.92
N PRO A 25 20.72 -7.28 5.86
CA PRO A 25 22.02 -7.29 5.22
C PRO A 25 23.02 -6.76 6.25
N GLY A 26 23.77 -7.67 6.87
CA GLY A 26 24.64 -7.36 8.00
C GLY A 26 25.50 -6.12 7.74
N SER A 27 25.67 -5.31 8.78
CA SER A 27 26.45 -4.07 8.76
C SER A 27 27.91 -4.35 8.44
N ASN A 28 28.35 -4.01 7.24
CA ASN A 28 29.76 -3.73 7.01
C ASN A 28 29.90 -2.55 6.05
N HIS A 29 30.59 -1.53 6.56
CA HIS A 29 31.10 -0.31 5.93
C HIS A 29 30.23 0.96 5.96
N ALA A 30 30.69 1.87 6.82
CA ALA A 30 30.73 3.34 6.69
C ALA A 30 29.43 4.15 6.58
N ALA A 31 28.26 3.55 6.38
CA ALA A 31 27.01 4.29 6.14
C ALA A 31 25.91 4.15 7.22
N GLY A 32 26.20 3.51 8.35
CA GLY A 32 25.20 3.17 9.37
C GLY A 32 24.70 1.73 9.20
N GLU A 33 24.13 1.18 10.27
CA GLU A 33 23.56 -0.18 10.26
C GLU A 33 22.23 -0.17 9.51
N TRP A 34 22.08 -0.98 8.46
CA TRP A 34 20.78 -1.20 7.82
C TRP A 34 19.96 -2.14 8.69
N THR A 35 18.75 -1.72 9.05
CA THR A 35 17.88 -2.49 9.95
C THR A 35 16.95 -3.44 9.20
N SER A 36 16.82 -3.29 7.87
CA SER A 36 16.07 -4.19 6.98
C SER A 36 16.63 -4.25 5.55
N TRP A 37 16.26 -5.30 4.79
CA TRP A 37 16.53 -5.34 3.35
C TRP A 37 15.80 -4.27 2.55
N ALA A 38 14.65 -3.76 3.01
CA ALA A 38 13.97 -2.69 2.30
C ALA A 38 14.75 -1.38 2.39
N GLU A 39 15.32 -1.06 3.56
CA GLU A 39 16.19 0.11 3.71
C GLU A 39 17.40 0.02 2.77
N PHE A 40 18.08 -1.14 2.75
CA PHE A 40 19.19 -1.38 1.84
C PHE A 40 18.78 -1.23 0.37
N LEU A 41 17.67 -1.85 -0.04
CA LEU A 41 17.20 -1.82 -1.42
C LEU A 41 16.75 -0.41 -1.83
N LEU A 42 16.13 0.36 -0.93
CA LEU A 42 15.78 1.76 -1.14
C LEU A 42 17.02 2.65 -1.27
N ALA A 43 18.02 2.47 -0.41
CA ALA A 43 19.30 3.18 -0.52
C ALA A 43 19.98 2.89 -1.86
N MET A 44 19.99 1.62 -2.29
CA MET A 44 20.50 1.22 -3.60
C MET A 44 19.70 1.83 -4.75
N CYS A 45 18.37 1.85 -4.67
CA CYS A 45 17.51 2.51 -5.67
C CYS A 45 17.84 4.01 -5.78
N THR A 46 18.06 4.69 -4.65
CA THR A 46 18.42 6.11 -4.60
C THR A 46 19.79 6.35 -5.26
N LEU A 47 20.80 5.54 -4.91
CA LEU A 47 22.16 5.65 -5.47
C LEU A 47 22.22 5.35 -6.98
N LEU A 48 21.38 4.45 -7.47
CA LEU A 48 21.27 4.12 -8.89
C LEU A 48 20.49 5.18 -9.66
N ALA A 49 19.40 5.71 -9.09
CA ALA A 49 18.63 6.80 -9.67
C ALA A 49 19.49 8.07 -9.85
N ALA A 50 20.39 8.37 -8.90
CA ALA A 50 21.37 9.46 -9.02
C ALA A 50 22.35 9.29 -10.22
N ARG A 51 22.44 8.08 -10.78
CA ARG A 51 23.23 7.75 -11.98
C ARG A 51 22.36 7.54 -13.23
N GLY A 52 21.07 7.87 -13.18
CA GLY A 52 20.11 7.68 -14.28
C GLY A 52 19.64 6.24 -14.46
N ILE A 53 19.89 5.35 -13.49
CA ILE A 53 19.45 3.95 -13.54
C ILE A 53 18.20 3.82 -12.67
N HIS A 54 17.03 3.86 -13.31
CA HIS A 54 15.75 3.77 -12.61
C HIS A 54 15.27 2.32 -12.47
N MET A 55 14.80 1.97 -11.28
CA MET A 55 14.16 0.69 -11.02
C MET A 55 12.74 0.70 -11.61
N PRO A 56 12.36 -0.30 -12.43
CA PRO A 56 11.00 -0.36 -12.97
C PRO A 56 9.97 -0.75 -11.89
N PRO A 57 8.67 -0.46 -12.10
CA PRO A 57 7.60 -0.73 -11.14
C PRO A 57 7.56 -2.19 -10.65
N LEU A 58 7.88 -3.16 -11.51
CA LEU A 58 7.94 -4.57 -11.13
C LEU A 58 8.90 -4.82 -9.95
N GLY A 59 10.05 -4.14 -9.90
CA GLY A 59 10.99 -4.28 -8.80
C GLY A 59 10.40 -3.80 -7.48
N PHE A 60 9.68 -2.67 -7.48
CA PHE A 60 8.98 -2.17 -6.31
C PHE A 60 7.85 -3.10 -5.87
N ASN A 61 7.13 -3.69 -6.81
CA ASN A 61 6.06 -4.64 -6.48
C ASN A 61 6.62 -5.88 -5.77
N LEU A 62 7.77 -6.39 -6.22
CA LEU A 62 8.45 -7.49 -5.54
C LEU A 62 8.89 -7.12 -4.13
N MET A 63 9.41 -5.91 -3.93
CA MET A 63 9.82 -5.41 -2.60
C MET A 63 8.62 -5.27 -1.65
N VAL A 64 7.54 -4.62 -2.09
CA VAL A 64 6.31 -4.45 -1.31
C VAL A 64 5.71 -5.80 -0.94
N HIS A 65 5.53 -6.70 -1.91
CA HIS A 65 5.00 -8.04 -1.65
C HIS A 65 5.88 -8.82 -0.65
N THR A 66 7.20 -8.68 -0.74
CA THR A 66 8.13 -9.35 0.17
C THR A 66 7.96 -8.83 1.59
N ALA A 67 7.99 -7.50 1.77
CA ALA A 67 7.79 -6.85 3.06
C ALA A 67 6.44 -7.27 3.70
N CYS A 68 5.35 -7.26 2.93
CA CYS A 68 4.06 -7.75 3.40
C CYS A 68 4.13 -9.24 3.82
N SER A 69 4.72 -10.12 3.01
CA SER A 69 4.75 -11.56 3.28
C SER A 69 5.49 -11.92 4.58
N VAL A 70 6.50 -11.13 4.95
CA VAL A 70 7.26 -11.30 6.20
C VAL A 70 6.70 -10.49 7.37
N GLY A 71 5.68 -9.66 7.12
CA GLY A 71 5.02 -8.80 8.12
C GLY A 71 5.83 -7.57 8.52
N ASP A 72 6.74 -7.10 7.66
CA ASP A 72 7.60 -5.94 7.91
C ASP A 72 6.90 -4.65 7.42
N MET A 73 6.08 -4.06 8.30
CA MET A 73 5.25 -2.90 7.96
C MET A 73 6.01 -1.59 7.83
N ASP A 74 7.10 -1.43 8.59
CA ASP A 74 7.96 -0.25 8.49
C ASP A 74 8.58 -0.17 7.09
N SER A 75 9.03 -1.31 6.56
CA SER A 75 9.51 -1.44 5.19
C SER A 75 8.42 -1.15 4.15
N VAL A 76 7.18 -1.60 4.35
CA VAL A 76 6.06 -1.28 3.44
C VAL A 76 5.83 0.22 3.40
N LEU A 77 5.80 0.88 4.55
CA LEU A 77 5.59 2.33 4.65
C LEU A 77 6.75 3.13 4.02
N ALA A 78 7.99 2.70 4.23
CA ALA A 78 9.16 3.32 3.62
C ALA A 78 9.11 3.21 2.08
N LEU A 79 8.72 2.05 1.55
CA LEU A 79 8.58 1.82 0.11
C LEU A 79 7.45 2.68 -0.49
N THR A 80 6.29 2.78 0.15
CA THR A 80 5.19 3.62 -0.32
C THR A 80 5.52 5.10 -0.25
N THR A 81 6.17 5.54 0.83
CA THR A 81 6.66 6.92 0.98
C THR A 81 7.66 7.27 -0.12
N TYR A 82 8.63 6.38 -0.40
CA TYR A 82 9.59 6.58 -1.47
C TYR A 82 8.89 6.72 -2.83
N MET A 83 7.92 5.87 -3.15
CA MET A 83 7.17 5.96 -4.41
C MET A 83 6.33 7.24 -4.49
N HIS A 84 5.85 7.76 -3.36
CA HIS A 84 5.12 9.02 -3.32
C HIS A 84 6.02 10.23 -3.62
N THR A 85 7.25 10.24 -3.10
CA THR A 85 8.16 11.39 -3.25
C THR A 85 8.98 11.37 -4.55
N HIS A 86 8.94 10.28 -5.33
CA HIS A 86 9.77 10.11 -6.51
C HIS A 86 8.94 9.92 -7.79
N THR A 87 9.02 10.88 -8.71
CA THR A 87 8.20 10.92 -9.94
C THR A 87 8.47 9.81 -10.96
N HIS A 88 9.54 9.04 -10.80
CA HIS A 88 9.93 7.99 -11.74
C HIS A 88 9.38 6.60 -11.38
N VAL A 89 8.68 6.48 -10.26
CA VAL A 89 8.03 5.25 -9.81
C VAL A 89 6.66 5.62 -9.30
N TRP A 90 5.64 4.88 -9.70
CA TRP A 90 4.30 5.06 -9.16
C TRP A 90 3.82 3.77 -8.52
N PHE A 91 3.00 3.93 -7.50
CA PHE A 91 2.31 2.83 -6.87
C PHE A 91 1.09 2.44 -7.72
N HIS A 92 1.00 1.17 -8.15
CA HIS A 92 -0.07 0.71 -9.04
C HIS A 92 -1.01 -0.30 -8.37
N ALA A 93 -2.18 -0.55 -9.00
CA ALA A 93 -3.22 -1.42 -8.46
C ALA A 93 -2.74 -2.84 -8.06
N GLY A 94 -1.83 -3.44 -8.85
CA GLY A 94 -1.23 -4.74 -8.50
C GLY A 94 -0.42 -4.74 -7.18
N MET A 95 0.24 -3.64 -6.83
CA MET A 95 0.93 -3.52 -5.54
C MET A 95 -0.10 -3.39 -4.40
N LEU A 96 -1.18 -2.63 -4.63
CA LEU A 96 -2.27 -2.49 -3.64
C LEU A 96 -2.91 -3.85 -3.37
N SER A 97 -3.24 -4.60 -4.42
CA SER A 97 -3.76 -5.96 -4.29
C SER A 97 -2.82 -6.88 -3.51
N SER A 98 -1.51 -6.74 -3.70
CA SER A 98 -0.50 -7.50 -2.94
C SER A 98 -0.50 -7.13 -1.44
N ILE A 99 -0.70 -5.87 -1.09
CA ILE A 99 -0.82 -5.43 0.32
C ILE A 99 -2.13 -5.93 0.93
N LEU A 100 -3.25 -5.73 0.22
CA LEU A 100 -4.58 -6.05 0.71
C LEU A 100 -4.79 -7.56 0.93
N SER A 101 -4.19 -8.40 0.07
CA SER A 101 -4.30 -9.86 0.14
C SER A 101 -3.49 -10.49 1.28
N VAL A 102 -2.57 -9.76 1.92
CA VAL A 102 -1.74 -10.32 2.99
C VAL A 102 -2.42 -10.16 4.35
N ASN A 103 -2.70 -11.28 5.00
CA ASN A 103 -3.40 -11.33 6.30
C ASN A 103 -2.58 -10.78 7.47
N LYS A 104 -1.24 -10.79 7.36
CA LYS A 104 -0.35 -10.30 8.43
C LYS A 104 -0.32 -8.77 8.54
N VAL A 105 -0.81 -8.06 7.53
CA VAL A 105 -0.85 -6.60 7.53
C VAL A 105 -2.10 -6.14 8.31
N PRO A 106 -1.96 -5.33 9.38
CA PRO A 106 -3.10 -4.79 10.11
C PRO A 106 -4.02 -3.98 9.19
N TYR A 107 -5.34 -4.06 9.39
CA TYR A 107 -6.30 -3.36 8.54
C TYR A 107 -6.11 -1.84 8.55
N ALA A 108 -5.84 -1.26 9.72
CA ALA A 108 -5.46 0.15 9.88
C ALA A 108 -4.34 0.57 8.90
N ALA A 109 -3.25 -0.20 8.85
CA ALA A 109 -2.14 0.08 7.95
C ALA A 109 -2.55 -0.07 6.47
N LYS A 110 -3.44 -1.01 6.14
CA LYS A 110 -4.01 -1.12 4.78
C LYS A 110 -4.79 0.15 4.41
N CYS A 111 -5.60 0.69 5.32
CA CYS A 111 -6.34 1.93 5.13
C CYS A 111 -5.40 3.14 4.99
N ASP A 112 -4.41 3.29 5.87
CA ASP A 112 -3.44 4.40 5.82
C ASP A 112 -2.65 4.39 4.51
N LEU A 113 -2.18 3.21 4.09
CA LEU A 113 -1.49 3.04 2.82
C LEU A 113 -2.41 3.36 1.64
N PHE A 114 -3.67 2.93 1.69
CA PHE A 114 -4.66 3.27 0.67
C PHE A 114 -4.87 4.79 0.56
N LEU A 115 -5.07 5.49 1.68
CA LEU A 115 -5.23 6.94 1.74
C LEU A 115 -4.00 7.69 1.20
N HIS A 116 -2.80 7.30 1.63
CA HIS A 116 -1.55 7.87 1.12
C HIS A 116 -1.44 7.75 -0.40
N MET A 117 -1.95 6.66 -0.97
CA MET A 117 -1.87 6.43 -2.42
C MET A 117 -2.91 7.23 -3.19
N LEU A 118 -4.11 7.43 -2.64
CA LEU A 118 -5.11 8.32 -3.23
C LEU A 118 -4.56 9.74 -3.37
N GLN A 119 -3.96 10.26 -2.30
CA GLN A 119 -3.35 11.59 -2.28
C GLN A 119 -2.17 11.69 -3.25
N SER A 120 -1.40 10.62 -3.43
CA SER A 120 -0.29 10.56 -4.39
C SER A 120 -0.75 10.71 -5.85
N SER A 121 -1.93 10.19 -6.18
CA SER A 121 -2.47 10.22 -7.56
C SER A 121 -2.93 11.60 -8.00
N ALA A 122 -3.33 12.47 -7.05
CA ALA A 122 -3.74 13.84 -7.31
C ALA A 122 -2.58 14.77 -7.75
N HIS A 123 -1.32 14.38 -7.51
CA HIS A 123 -0.14 15.16 -7.90
C HIS A 123 0.40 14.82 -9.29
N VAL A 124 -0.06 13.73 -9.91
CA VAL A 124 0.34 13.35 -11.27
C VAL A 124 -0.66 13.94 -12.25
N GLY A 125 -0.43 15.19 -12.66
CA GLY A 125 -1.26 15.89 -13.65
C GLY A 125 -1.46 15.09 -14.92
N ALA A 126 -2.60 15.34 -15.59
CA ALA A 126 -3.20 14.64 -16.73
C ALA A 126 -2.38 14.56 -18.04
N HIS A 127 -1.05 14.65 -18.00
CA HIS A 127 -0.19 14.80 -19.17
C HIS A 127 0.99 13.83 -19.30
N SER A 128 1.01 12.70 -18.60
CA SER A 128 2.02 11.66 -18.90
C SER A 128 1.36 10.44 -19.51
N GLU A 129 1.97 9.92 -20.58
CA GLU A 129 1.68 8.61 -21.21
C GLU A 129 1.81 7.41 -20.23
N TRP A 130 1.99 7.69 -18.93
CA TRP A 130 2.17 6.76 -17.82
C TRP A 130 0.91 6.62 -16.95
N SER A 131 -0.21 7.26 -17.33
CA SER A 131 -1.51 7.19 -16.62
C SER A 131 -2.14 5.80 -16.58
N ASN A 132 -1.64 4.82 -17.33
CA ASN A 132 -2.15 3.44 -17.35
C ASN A 132 -1.81 2.62 -16.09
N GLY A 133 -1.05 3.19 -15.14
CA GLY A 133 -0.65 2.49 -13.91
C GLY A 133 -1.11 3.13 -12.60
N ALA A 134 -1.77 4.29 -12.63
CA ALA A 134 -2.33 4.89 -11.43
C ALA A 134 -3.49 4.01 -10.91
N VAL A 135 -3.64 3.92 -9.58
CA VAL A 135 -4.79 3.24 -8.97
C VAL A 135 -6.04 4.01 -9.38
N GLN A 136 -6.82 3.43 -10.29
CA GLN A 136 -8.15 3.96 -10.59
C GLN A 136 -9.08 3.52 -9.47
N VAL A 137 -9.52 4.47 -8.67
CA VAL A 137 -10.57 4.21 -7.70
C VAL A 137 -11.85 3.93 -8.46
N ASN A 138 -12.44 2.78 -8.19
CA ASN A 138 -13.77 2.43 -8.66
C ASN A 138 -14.52 1.72 -7.53
N SER A 139 -15.84 1.58 -7.70
CA SER A 139 -16.71 0.95 -6.71
C SER A 139 -16.24 -0.45 -6.31
N THR A 140 -15.68 -1.25 -7.23
CA THR A 140 -15.16 -2.60 -6.93
C THR A 140 -14.04 -2.57 -5.89
N LEU A 141 -13.12 -1.61 -5.99
CA LEU A 141 -12.03 -1.46 -5.02
C LEU A 141 -12.56 -1.05 -3.64
N VAL A 142 -13.59 -0.20 -3.62
CA VAL A 142 -14.25 0.22 -2.37
C VAL A 142 -15.00 -0.94 -1.73
N SER A 143 -15.79 -1.69 -2.50
CA SER A 143 -16.47 -2.90 -2.00
C SER A 143 -15.47 -3.93 -1.47
N TYR A 144 -14.29 -4.05 -2.08
CA TYR A 144 -13.24 -4.93 -1.55
C TYR A 144 -12.68 -4.44 -0.20
N MET A 145 -12.47 -3.13 -0.04
CA MET A 145 -12.09 -2.55 1.26
C MET A 145 -13.16 -2.77 2.33
N VAL A 146 -14.44 -2.66 1.96
CA VAL A 146 -15.60 -2.94 2.82
C VAL A 146 -15.63 -4.41 3.26
N GLN A 147 -15.46 -5.34 2.33
CA GLN A 147 -15.38 -6.78 2.64
C GLN A 147 -14.21 -7.12 3.57
N LEU A 148 -13.07 -6.45 3.41
CA LEU A 148 -11.93 -6.62 4.33
C LEU A 148 -12.23 -6.08 5.72
N ALA A 149 -12.95 -4.96 5.84
CA ALA A 149 -13.40 -4.45 7.13
C ALA A 149 -14.36 -5.42 7.83
N GLU A 150 -15.27 -6.04 7.06
CA GLU A 150 -16.20 -7.07 7.57
C GLU A 150 -15.44 -8.29 8.10
N LEU A 151 -14.52 -8.82 7.31
CA LEU A 151 -13.72 -9.99 7.69
C LEU A 151 -12.89 -9.74 8.95
N LEU A 152 -12.38 -8.53 9.11
CA LEU A 152 -11.47 -8.16 10.21
C LEU A 152 -12.19 -7.47 11.37
N ASN A 153 -13.52 -7.27 11.25
CA ASN A 153 -14.36 -6.54 12.19
C ASN A 153 -13.80 -5.16 12.60
N ASP A 154 -13.25 -4.43 11.63
CA ASP A 154 -12.59 -3.14 11.83
C ASP A 154 -13.20 -2.06 10.92
N VAL A 155 -14.33 -1.52 11.35
CA VAL A 155 -15.05 -0.45 10.64
C VAL A 155 -14.46 0.93 10.94
N GLN A 156 -13.66 1.05 12.00
CA GLN A 156 -13.13 2.34 12.42
C GLN A 156 -12.16 2.90 11.39
N HIS A 157 -11.25 2.12 10.83
CA HIS A 157 -10.27 2.66 9.87
C HIS A 157 -10.86 2.88 8.48
N LEU A 158 -11.91 2.14 8.11
CA LEU A 158 -12.57 2.28 6.81
C LEU A 158 -13.27 3.64 6.65
N HIS A 159 -13.72 4.28 7.73
CA HIS A 159 -14.48 5.53 7.58
C HIS A 159 -13.67 6.65 6.93
N GLN A 160 -12.38 6.74 7.23
CA GLN A 160 -11.51 7.79 6.66
C GLN A 160 -11.32 7.56 5.17
N VAL A 161 -11.20 6.29 4.77
CA VAL A 161 -11.15 5.88 3.36
C VAL A 161 -12.42 6.31 2.64
N VAL A 162 -13.59 5.98 3.17
CA VAL A 162 -14.87 6.33 2.54
C VAL A 162 -15.07 7.84 2.45
N ASP A 163 -14.73 8.59 3.51
CA ASP A 163 -14.84 10.05 3.52
C ASP A 163 -13.98 10.68 2.41
N VAL A 164 -12.71 10.26 2.26
CA VAL A 164 -11.82 10.76 1.20
C VAL A 164 -12.33 10.36 -0.19
N LEU A 165 -12.82 9.13 -0.35
CA LEU A 165 -13.33 8.65 -1.63
C LEU A 165 -14.60 9.38 -2.08
N GLY A 166 -15.52 9.66 -1.16
CA GLY A 166 -16.74 10.41 -1.45
C GLY A 166 -16.45 11.88 -1.74
N GLN A 167 -15.56 12.52 -0.97
CA GLN A 167 -15.27 13.96 -1.08
C GLN A 167 -14.33 14.30 -2.23
N GLU A 168 -13.26 13.52 -2.44
CA GLU A 168 -12.20 13.84 -3.40
C GLU A 168 -12.33 13.10 -4.74
N HIS A 169 -12.98 11.93 -4.74
CA HIS A 169 -13.06 11.06 -5.90
C HIS A 169 -14.49 10.81 -6.42
N CYS A 170 -15.51 11.40 -5.78
CA CYS A 170 -16.94 11.21 -6.12
C CYS A 170 -17.34 9.73 -6.25
N VAL A 171 -16.74 8.84 -5.45
CA VAL A 171 -17.09 7.42 -5.46
C VAL A 171 -18.13 7.15 -4.37
N GLU A 172 -19.32 6.77 -4.81
CA GLU A 172 -20.42 6.38 -3.93
C GLU A 172 -20.28 4.91 -3.52
N LEU A 173 -20.71 4.61 -2.29
CA LEU A 173 -20.84 3.24 -1.81
C LEU A 173 -22.07 2.57 -2.43
N GLY A 174 -21.94 1.30 -2.82
CA GLY A 174 -23.10 0.53 -3.23
C GLY A 174 -24.06 0.29 -2.08
N THR A 175 -25.36 0.13 -2.37
CA THR A 175 -26.38 -0.18 -1.36
C THR A 175 -26.02 -1.39 -0.50
N GLN A 176 -25.45 -2.42 -1.12
CA GLN A 176 -25.00 -3.63 -0.44
C GLN A 176 -23.84 -3.35 0.53
N ASP A 177 -22.87 -2.52 0.13
CA ASP A 177 -21.74 -2.15 0.98
C ASP A 177 -22.21 -1.35 2.21
N ILE A 178 -23.19 -0.44 2.03
CA ILE A 178 -23.79 0.33 3.12
C ILE A 178 -24.50 -0.60 4.11
N GLU A 179 -25.26 -1.58 3.62
CA GLU A 179 -25.95 -2.56 4.48
C GLU A 179 -24.96 -3.41 5.27
N GLN A 180 -23.87 -3.86 4.65
CA GLN A 180 -22.81 -4.61 5.32
C GLN A 180 -22.18 -3.79 6.45
N LEU A 181 -21.77 -2.55 6.17
CA LEU A 181 -21.22 -1.66 7.18
C LEU A 181 -22.20 -1.33 8.31
N TRP A 182 -23.50 -1.21 8.00
CA TRP A 182 -24.53 -0.97 9.00
C TRP A 182 -24.67 -2.11 10.00
N SER A 183 -24.48 -3.35 9.53
CA SER A 183 -24.51 -4.55 10.38
C SER A 183 -23.30 -4.63 11.30
N LEU A 184 -22.11 -4.25 10.82
CA LEU A 184 -20.88 -4.24 11.63
C LEU A 184 -20.83 -3.06 12.62
N ALA A 185 -21.42 -1.93 12.27
CA ALA A 185 -21.43 -0.73 13.11
C ALA A 185 -22.49 -0.77 14.23
N MET A 186 -23.03 -1.94 14.61
CA MET A 186 -24.09 -2.04 15.63
C MET A 186 -23.74 -1.34 16.95
N ASP A 187 -22.46 -1.41 17.35
CA ASP A 187 -21.99 -0.90 18.63
C ASP A 187 -21.35 0.50 18.56
N SER A 188 -21.29 1.12 17.36
CA SER A 188 -20.66 2.44 17.16
C SER A 188 -21.64 3.46 16.61
N ALA A 189 -22.21 4.27 17.50
CA ALA A 189 -23.13 5.36 17.16
C ALA A 189 -22.49 6.38 16.20
N GLN A 190 -21.19 6.66 16.36
CA GLN A 190 -20.46 7.59 15.50
C GLN A 190 -20.37 7.10 14.05
N ILE A 191 -20.09 5.80 13.85
CA ILE A 191 -20.00 5.21 12.51
C ILE A 191 -21.39 5.16 11.86
N ARG A 192 -22.44 4.89 12.64
CA ARG A 192 -23.82 4.90 12.14
C ARG A 192 -24.28 6.27 11.64
N GLU A 193 -23.91 7.34 12.34
CA GLU A 193 -24.20 8.70 11.86
C GLU A 193 -23.45 9.00 10.56
N LYS A 194 -22.19 8.55 10.41
CA LYS A 194 -21.46 8.67 9.15
C LYS A 194 -22.10 7.85 8.02
N LEU A 195 -22.54 6.63 8.28
CA LEU A 195 -23.24 5.80 7.30
C LEU A 195 -24.53 6.44 6.79
N LYS A 196 -25.26 7.18 7.63
CA LYS A 196 -26.43 7.96 7.19
C LYS A 196 -26.04 9.07 6.22
N THR A 197 -24.88 9.70 6.42
CA THR A 197 -24.39 10.72 5.49
C THR A 197 -23.99 10.10 4.15
N TRP A 198 -23.36 8.93 4.15
CA TRP A 198 -22.96 8.23 2.91
C TRP A 198 -24.14 7.62 2.14
N LYS A 199 -25.28 7.36 2.80
CA LYS A 199 -26.51 6.87 2.13
C LYS A 199 -27.24 7.95 1.32
N ASN A 200 -26.93 9.23 1.57
CA ASN A 200 -27.60 10.38 0.96
C ASN A 200 -26.71 11.17 -0.01
N VAL A 201 -25.48 10.70 -0.26
CA VAL A 201 -24.60 11.15 -1.35
C VAL A 201 -24.83 10.20 -2.51
#